data_AF-A0A2U3GTL1-F1
#
_entry.id   AF-A0A2U3GTL1-F1
#
_cell.length_a   1.000
_cell.length_b   1.000
_cell.length_c   1.000
_cell.angle_alpha   90.00
_cell.angle_beta   90.00
_cell.angle_gamma   90.00
#
_symmetry.space_group_name_H-M   'P 1'
#
loop_
_entity.id
_entity.type
_entity.pdbx_description
1 polymer ?
#
loop_
_entity_poly.entity_id
_entity_poly.type
_entity_poly.pdbx_seq_one_letter_code
_entity_poly.pdbx_strand_id
1 'polypeptide(L)'
;MSSEQGTEDTGGAVGTPGVVPIDQWDVAAQMSYWAFHQQRRIDYMRYAYLQLGSDADAEEAVDLAFDRMMDRWLGMLQMENLEGYAWTILKRRIIDMHRKRRRRPELMETAAFEAALAEHVEDPYDTLADAITLYTAVSALSERQRDAILLHYGLGFTAAEAAEVMGNQEATVRSQLRTGRRRLTTLLKLRCPEHPDGKNPS
;
A
#
# COMPACT_ATOMS: atom_id res chain seq x y z
N MET A 1 38.57 -35.50 46.45
CA MET A 1 37.20 -35.27 46.95
C MET A 1 36.92 -33.81 46.64
N SER A 2 36.26 -33.54 45.51
CA SER A 2 34.82 -33.20 45.46
C SER A 2 34.61 -31.75 45.95
N SER A 3 34.02 -30.80 45.22
CA SER A 3 33.16 -30.88 44.05
C SER A 3 33.08 -29.52 43.34
N GLU A 4 32.66 -29.63 42.07
CA GLU A 4 31.86 -28.70 41.26
C GLU A 4 31.46 -27.34 41.85
N GLN A 5 31.62 -26.30 41.02
CA GLN A 5 30.52 -25.38 40.74
C GLN A 5 30.73 -24.75 39.35
N GLY A 6 29.80 -25.06 38.46
CA GLY A 6 29.68 -24.49 37.13
C GLY A 6 28.84 -23.22 37.12
N THR A 7 29.18 -22.35 36.17
CA THR A 7 28.32 -21.52 35.33
C THR A 7 27.07 -20.88 35.94
N GLU A 8 27.11 -19.55 36.10
CA GLU A 8 25.95 -18.70 35.83
C GLU A 8 26.31 -17.65 34.79
N ASP A 9 26.05 -18.03 33.54
CA ASP A 9 25.94 -17.17 32.38
C ASP A 9 24.76 -16.22 32.60
N THR A 10 25.05 -14.97 32.97
CA THR A 10 24.03 -13.91 33.07
C THR A 10 23.78 -13.36 31.66
N GLY A 11 23.09 -14.15 30.85
CA GLY A 11 22.49 -13.71 29.59
C GLY A 11 21.35 -12.75 29.87
N GLY A 12 21.65 -11.45 29.92
CA GLY A 12 20.66 -10.39 30.04
C GLY A 12 19.67 -10.44 28.87
N ALA A 13 18.49 -11.02 29.12
CA ALA A 13 17.36 -10.94 28.21
C ALA A 13 16.93 -9.47 28.11
N VAL A 14 17.24 -8.86 26.96
CA VAL A 14 16.74 -7.54 26.58
C VAL A 14 15.23 -7.65 26.42
N GLY A 15 14.49 -7.23 27.45
CA GLY A 15 13.04 -7.13 27.40
C GLY A 15 12.64 -6.20 26.26
N THR A 16 11.96 -6.75 25.25
CA THR A 16 11.24 -5.93 24.28
C THR A 16 10.21 -5.14 25.08
N PRO A 17 10.11 -3.79 24.98
CA PRO A 17 9.16 -3.03 25.77
C PRO A 17 7.76 -3.60 25.54
N GLY A 18 7.11 -3.98 26.65
CA GLY A 18 5.95 -4.87 26.66
C GLY A 18 4.78 -4.29 25.86
N VAL A 19 4.44 -4.97 24.76
CA VAL A 19 3.16 -4.77 24.09
C VAL A 19 2.07 -5.22 25.08
N VAL A 20 1.13 -4.34 25.40
CA VAL A 20 -0.02 -4.67 26.23
C VAL A 20 -1.01 -5.46 25.37
N PRO A 21 -1.35 -6.71 25.74
CA PRO A 21 -2.34 -7.50 25.03
C PRO A 21 -3.71 -6.81 24.92
N ILE A 22 -4.43 -7.01 23.80
CA ILE A 22 -5.69 -6.32 23.51
C ILE A 22 -6.80 -6.61 24.54
N ASP A 23 -6.80 -7.79 25.15
CA ASP A 23 -7.74 -8.20 26.21
C ASP A 23 -7.55 -7.41 27.51
N GLN A 24 -6.40 -6.77 27.69
CA GLN A 24 -6.07 -5.92 28.84
C GLN A 24 -6.36 -4.44 28.59
N TRP A 25 -6.73 -4.04 27.38
CA TRP A 25 -7.12 -2.66 27.09
C TRP A 25 -8.50 -2.36 27.66
N ASP A 26 -8.78 -1.08 27.93
CA ASP A 26 -10.16 -0.69 28.22
C ASP A 26 -11.08 -0.93 27.01
N VAL A 27 -12.38 -1.06 27.26
CA VAL A 27 -13.37 -1.39 26.22
C VAL A 27 -13.40 -0.35 25.10
N ALA A 28 -13.18 0.93 25.41
CA ALA A 28 -13.20 2.00 24.40
C ALA A 28 -12.00 1.88 23.44
N ALA A 29 -10.82 1.58 23.97
CA ALA A 29 -9.61 1.32 23.20
C ALA A 29 -9.78 0.07 22.31
N GLN A 30 -10.34 -1.02 22.84
CA GLN A 30 -10.64 -2.22 22.04
C GLN A 30 -11.63 -1.90 20.90
N MET A 31 -12.75 -1.23 21.22
CA MET A 31 -13.76 -0.87 20.23
C MET A 31 -13.20 0.07 19.16
N SER A 32 -12.38 1.06 19.53
CA SER A 32 -11.77 1.99 18.57
C SER A 32 -10.85 1.27 17.58
N TYR A 33 -10.05 0.29 18.05
CA TYR A 33 -9.21 -0.51 17.17
C TYR A 33 -10.04 -1.31 16.17
N TRP A 34 -11.04 -2.05 16.65
CA TRP A 34 -11.87 -2.89 15.78
C TRP A 34 -12.72 -2.06 14.81
N ALA A 35 -13.21 -0.90 15.23
CA ALA A 35 -13.90 0.04 14.36
C ALA A 35 -12.97 0.54 13.23
N PHE A 36 -11.75 0.96 13.58
CA PHE A 36 -10.74 1.39 12.61
C PHE A 36 -10.37 0.26 11.66
N HIS A 37 -10.10 -0.93 12.18
CA HIS A 37 -9.81 -2.13 11.40
C HIS A 37 -10.92 -2.42 10.40
N GLN A 38 -12.17 -2.49 10.85
CA GLN A 38 -13.32 -2.77 9.99
C GLN A 38 -13.53 -1.71 8.91
N GLN A 39 -13.33 -0.43 9.26
CA GLN A 39 -13.49 0.68 8.34
C GLN A 39 -12.40 0.72 7.27
N ARG A 40 -11.14 0.45 7.64
CA ARG A 40 -9.98 0.66 6.74
C ARG A 40 -9.52 -0.59 6.00
N ARG A 41 -9.85 -1.80 6.48
CA ARG A 41 -9.30 -3.04 5.91
C ARG A 41 -9.61 -3.19 4.42
N ILE A 42 -10.81 -2.88 3.96
CA ILE A 42 -11.18 -3.01 2.55
C ILE A 42 -10.35 -2.06 1.67
N ASP A 43 -10.19 -0.81 2.08
CA ASP A 43 -9.40 0.17 1.32
C ASP A 43 -7.92 -0.19 1.31
N TYR A 44 -7.39 -0.68 2.43
CA TYR A 44 -6.01 -1.14 2.53
C TYR A 44 -5.75 -2.39 1.68
N MET A 45 -6.69 -3.34 1.65
CA MET A 45 -6.63 -4.51 0.76
C MET A 45 -6.61 -4.10 -0.70
N ARG A 46 -7.54 -3.22 -1.11
CA ARG A 46 -7.60 -2.71 -2.49
C ARG A 46 -6.32 -1.98 -2.88
N TYR A 47 -5.81 -1.10 -2.01
CA TYR A 47 -4.57 -0.39 -2.26
C TYR A 47 -3.36 -1.33 -2.34
N ALA A 48 -3.23 -2.27 -1.40
CA ALA A 48 -2.14 -3.24 -1.37
C ALA A 48 -2.17 -4.12 -2.62
N TYR A 49 -3.35 -4.55 -3.05
CA TYR A 49 -3.55 -5.31 -4.27
C TYR A 49 -3.14 -4.52 -5.52
N LEU A 50 -3.51 -3.24 -5.63
CA LEU A 50 -3.11 -2.37 -6.74
C LEU A 50 -1.59 -2.18 -6.83
N GLN A 51 -0.87 -2.32 -5.72
CA GLN A 51 0.60 -2.19 -5.69
C GLN A 51 1.31 -3.51 -5.90
N LEU A 52 0.91 -4.56 -5.15
CA LEU A 52 1.59 -5.85 -5.11
C LEU A 52 1.12 -6.75 -6.23
N GLY A 53 -0.16 -6.72 -6.53
CA GLY A 53 -0.71 -7.58 -7.53
C GLY A 53 -0.69 -9.07 -7.19
N SER A 54 -0.94 -9.45 -5.95
CA SER A 54 -1.60 -10.73 -5.66
C SER A 54 -2.41 -10.59 -4.37
N ASP A 55 -3.51 -11.32 -4.28
CA ASP A 55 -4.35 -11.33 -3.08
C ASP A 55 -3.58 -11.82 -1.86
N ALA A 56 -2.77 -12.87 -2.01
CA ALA A 56 -2.01 -13.45 -0.91
C ALA A 56 -1.00 -12.47 -0.31
N ASP A 57 -0.24 -11.73 -1.13
CA ASP A 57 0.71 -10.74 -0.60
C ASP A 57 0.01 -9.49 -0.11
N ALA A 58 -1.12 -9.10 -0.72
CA ALA A 58 -1.93 -7.99 -0.25
C ALA A 58 -2.50 -8.28 1.14
N GLU A 59 -3.08 -9.46 1.34
CA GLU A 59 -3.57 -9.94 2.63
C GLU A 59 -2.44 -10.01 3.65
N GLU A 60 -1.31 -10.63 3.32
CA GLU A 60 -0.14 -10.69 4.22
C GLU A 60 0.34 -9.29 4.61
N ALA A 61 0.43 -8.35 3.66
CA ALA A 61 0.87 -6.98 3.95
C ALA A 61 -0.11 -6.23 4.86
N VAL A 62 -1.42 -6.41 4.64
CA VAL A 62 -2.48 -5.72 5.39
C VAL A 62 -2.60 -6.29 6.80
N ASP A 63 -2.58 -7.61 6.97
CA ASP A 63 -2.64 -8.25 8.29
C ASP A 63 -1.41 -7.86 9.11
N LEU A 64 -0.20 -7.94 8.54
CA LEU A 64 1.04 -7.48 9.20
C LEU A 64 1.06 -5.97 9.51
N ALA A 65 0.26 -5.18 8.79
CA ALA A 65 0.09 -3.76 9.08
C ALA A 65 -0.83 -3.59 10.29
N PHE A 66 -1.96 -4.27 10.35
CA PHE A 66 -2.91 -4.22 11.46
C PHE A 66 -2.36 -4.83 12.75
N ASP A 67 -1.57 -5.91 12.67
CA ASP A 67 -0.83 -6.44 13.81
C ASP A 67 0.10 -5.38 14.38
N ARG A 68 0.82 -4.68 13.49
CA ARG A 68 1.76 -3.64 13.91
C ARG A 68 1.05 -2.40 14.47
N MET A 69 -0.15 -2.10 13.98
CA MET A 69 -1.00 -1.05 14.54
C MET A 69 -1.51 -1.47 15.91
N MET A 70 -1.92 -2.73 16.10
CA MET A 70 -2.37 -3.27 17.38
C MET A 70 -1.28 -3.12 18.45
N ASP A 71 -0.03 -3.51 18.14
CA ASP A 71 1.12 -3.33 19.02
C ASP A 71 1.30 -1.89 19.54
N ARG A 72 0.85 -0.91 18.77
CA ARG A 72 1.11 0.52 18.98
C ARG A 72 -0.15 1.33 19.22
N TRP A 73 -1.32 0.68 19.27
CA TRP A 73 -2.61 1.35 19.13
C TRP A 73 -2.86 2.38 20.23
N LEU A 74 -2.59 2.03 21.49
CA LEU A 74 -2.75 2.94 22.62
C LEU A 74 -1.93 4.23 22.46
N GLY A 75 -0.73 4.13 21.89
CA GLY A 75 0.09 5.30 21.55
C GLY A 75 -0.41 6.04 20.31
N MET A 76 -0.94 5.32 19.32
CA MET A 76 -1.53 5.91 18.11
C MET A 76 -2.75 6.77 18.43
N LEU A 77 -3.59 6.38 19.39
CA LEU A 77 -4.75 7.15 19.85
C LEU A 77 -4.39 8.55 20.38
N GLN A 78 -3.14 8.76 20.80
CA GLN A 78 -2.64 10.05 21.29
C GLN A 78 -1.97 10.89 20.19
N MET A 79 -1.87 10.38 18.96
CA MET A 79 -1.26 11.09 17.85
C MET A 79 -2.24 12.06 17.20
N GLU A 80 -1.75 13.23 16.80
CA GLU A 80 -2.54 14.23 16.06
C GLU A 80 -3.07 13.67 14.73
N ASN A 81 -2.31 12.78 14.08
CA ASN A 81 -2.72 12.12 12.85
C ASN A 81 -2.45 10.61 12.90
N LEU A 82 -3.38 9.88 13.52
CA LEU A 82 -3.40 8.43 13.57
C LEU A 82 -3.47 7.80 12.16
N GLU A 83 -4.32 8.34 11.29
CA GLU A 83 -4.55 7.85 9.92
C GLU A 83 -3.27 7.88 9.09
N GLY A 84 -2.54 9.00 9.13
CA GLY A 84 -1.25 9.16 8.45
C GLY A 84 -0.18 8.20 8.97
N TYR A 85 -0.20 7.89 10.27
CA TYR A 85 0.71 6.91 10.85
C TYR A 85 0.35 5.48 10.44
N ALA A 86 -0.94 5.12 10.46
CA ALA A 86 -1.45 3.84 9.99
C ALA A 86 -1.09 3.63 8.51
N TRP A 87 -1.30 4.65 7.68
CA TRP A 87 -0.89 4.63 6.27
C TRP A 87 0.61 4.39 6.09
N THR A 88 1.44 5.04 6.92
CA THR A 88 2.89 4.83 6.90
C THR A 88 3.26 3.40 7.24
N ILE A 89 2.57 2.76 8.19
CA ILE A 89 2.77 1.34 8.54
C ILE A 89 2.41 0.47 7.34
N LEU A 90 1.22 0.66 6.73
CA LEU A 90 0.77 -0.10 5.57
C LEU A 90 1.78 -0.02 4.42
N LYS A 91 2.20 1.20 4.04
CA LYS A 91 3.16 1.38 2.93
C LYS A 91 4.49 0.68 3.18
N ARG A 92 4.97 0.68 4.43
CA ARG A 92 6.20 -0.05 4.78
C ARG A 92 6.03 -1.55 4.56
N ARG A 93 4.88 -2.13 4.94
CA ARG A 93 4.59 -3.55 4.71
C ARG A 93 4.52 -3.91 3.22
N ILE A 94 3.86 -3.07 2.42
CA ILE A 94 3.83 -3.24 0.95
C ILE A 94 5.24 -3.20 0.35
N ILE A 95 6.08 -2.25 0.77
CA ILE A 95 7.49 -2.17 0.31
C ILE A 95 8.28 -3.42 0.74
N ASP A 96 8.09 -3.89 1.98
CA ASP A 96 8.75 -5.10 2.47
C ASP A 96 8.33 -6.33 1.66
N MET A 97 7.05 -6.44 1.28
CA MET A 97 6.54 -7.50 0.41
C MET A 97 7.12 -7.45 -1.00
N HIS A 98 7.21 -6.26 -1.62
CA HIS A 98 7.91 -6.10 -2.89
C HIS A 98 9.38 -6.54 -2.81
N ARG A 99 10.07 -6.23 -1.71
CA ARG A 99 11.47 -6.64 -1.50
C ARG A 99 11.59 -8.16 -1.30
N LYS A 100 10.65 -8.77 -0.57
CA LYS A 100 10.56 -10.23 -0.38
C LYS A 100 10.35 -10.94 -1.73
N ARG A 101 9.44 -10.44 -2.57
CA ARG A 101 9.23 -10.93 -3.94
C ARG A 101 10.46 -10.76 -4.83
N ARG A 102 11.11 -9.61 -4.87
CA ARG A 102 12.32 -9.43 -5.70
C ARG A 102 13.47 -10.40 -5.35
N ARG A 103 13.48 -10.94 -4.13
CA ARG A 103 14.45 -11.95 -3.68
C ARG A 103 14.04 -13.39 -4.05
N ARG A 104 12.79 -13.61 -4.49
CA ARG A 104 12.25 -14.87 -5.03
C ARG A 104 11.83 -14.64 -6.49
N PRO A 105 12.62 -15.04 -7.49
CA PRO A 105 12.31 -14.77 -8.89
C PRO A 105 11.16 -15.67 -9.36
N GLU A 106 9.93 -15.34 -8.97
CA GLU A 106 8.72 -15.85 -9.59
C GLU A 106 8.13 -14.75 -10.47
N LEU A 107 8.08 -15.06 -11.75
CA LEU A 107 7.59 -14.24 -12.85
C LEU A 107 6.09 -13.98 -12.66
N MET A 108 5.71 -12.82 -12.15
CA MET A 108 4.37 -12.25 -12.38
C MET A 108 4.39 -10.77 -11.99
N GLU A 109 4.80 -9.92 -12.94
CA GLU A 109 4.78 -8.45 -12.80
C GLU A 109 3.51 -7.81 -13.39
N THR A 110 2.48 -8.59 -13.77
CA THR A 110 1.30 -8.06 -14.48
C THR A 110 -0.07 -8.63 -14.06
N ALA A 111 -0.18 -9.88 -13.59
CA ALA A 111 -1.45 -10.63 -13.54
C ALA A 111 -2.59 -10.07 -12.65
N ALA A 112 -2.30 -9.31 -11.62
CA ALA A 112 -3.36 -8.87 -10.70
C ALA A 112 -3.97 -7.52 -11.03
N PHE A 113 -3.22 -6.63 -11.69
CA PHE A 113 -3.86 -5.46 -12.29
C PHE A 113 -4.81 -5.89 -13.42
N GLU A 114 -4.44 -6.97 -14.15
CA GLU A 114 -5.32 -7.60 -15.14
C GLU A 114 -6.66 -8.02 -14.53
N ALA A 115 -6.64 -8.70 -13.37
CA ALA A 115 -7.88 -9.15 -12.72
C ALA A 115 -8.73 -8.02 -12.12
N ALA A 116 -8.13 -6.96 -11.56
CA ALA A 116 -8.91 -5.83 -11.01
C ALA A 116 -9.56 -4.95 -12.09
N LEU A 117 -9.04 -4.94 -13.33
CA LEU A 117 -9.62 -4.18 -14.44
C LEU A 117 -10.51 -5.04 -15.33
N ALA A 118 -10.25 -6.35 -15.43
CA ALA A 118 -11.06 -7.30 -16.19
C ALA A 118 -12.50 -7.44 -15.65
N GLU A 119 -12.75 -7.08 -14.39
CA GLU A 119 -14.10 -7.10 -13.82
C GLU A 119 -15.04 -6.01 -14.41
N HIS A 120 -14.57 -5.15 -15.33
CA HIS A 120 -15.34 -3.99 -15.83
C HIS A 120 -15.41 -3.75 -17.35
N VAL A 121 -14.90 -4.60 -18.26
CA VAL A 121 -14.94 -4.27 -19.71
C VAL A 121 -15.07 -5.50 -20.63
N GLU A 122 -15.83 -5.34 -21.73
CA GLU A 122 -16.30 -6.36 -22.67
C GLU A 122 -15.26 -6.89 -23.70
N ASP A 123 -14.03 -6.37 -23.76
CA ASP A 123 -13.01 -6.84 -24.73
C ASP A 123 -11.62 -7.10 -24.06
N PRO A 124 -11.15 -8.36 -23.93
CA PRO A 124 -10.03 -8.69 -23.06
C PRO A 124 -8.64 -8.32 -23.59
N TYR A 125 -8.42 -8.28 -24.90
CA TYR A 125 -7.05 -8.29 -25.46
C TYR A 125 -6.46 -6.88 -25.65
N ASP A 126 -7.23 -5.94 -26.18
CA ASP A 126 -6.83 -4.52 -26.25
C ASP A 126 -6.79 -3.90 -24.85
N THR A 127 -7.73 -4.27 -23.98
CA THR A 127 -7.76 -3.84 -22.57
C THR A 127 -6.52 -4.31 -21.80
N LEU A 128 -6.03 -5.52 -22.08
CA LEU A 128 -4.85 -6.07 -21.43
C LEU A 128 -3.58 -5.26 -21.78
N ALA A 129 -3.37 -4.93 -23.05
CA ALA A 129 -2.25 -4.12 -23.50
C ALA A 129 -2.29 -2.69 -22.94
N ASP A 130 -3.49 -2.09 -22.90
CA ASP A 130 -3.72 -0.78 -22.31
C ASP A 130 -3.54 -0.79 -20.79
N ALA A 131 -3.95 -1.86 -20.11
CA ALA A 131 -3.77 -2.06 -18.67
C ALA A 131 -2.29 -2.18 -18.30
N ILE A 132 -1.52 -2.99 -19.03
CA ILE A 132 -0.06 -3.11 -18.86
C ILE A 132 0.63 -1.76 -19.09
N THR A 133 0.17 -1.02 -20.11
CA THR A 133 0.70 0.29 -20.47
C THR A 133 0.42 1.33 -19.37
N LEU A 134 -0.80 1.36 -18.86
CA LEU A 134 -1.21 2.20 -17.74
C LEU A 134 -0.45 1.86 -16.47
N TYR A 135 -0.38 0.58 -16.10
CA TYR A 135 0.33 0.10 -14.91
C TYR A 135 1.79 0.54 -14.92
N THR A 136 2.48 0.30 -16.02
CA THR A 136 3.89 0.66 -16.13
C THR A 136 4.08 2.19 -16.17
N ALA A 137 3.10 2.96 -16.66
CA ALA A 137 3.12 4.43 -16.55
C ALA A 137 2.94 4.90 -15.09
N VAL A 138 2.01 4.31 -14.34
CA VAL A 138 1.77 4.60 -12.92
C VAL A 138 2.97 4.21 -12.05
N SER A 139 3.58 3.06 -12.35
CA SER A 139 4.80 2.57 -11.68
C SER A 139 6.02 3.47 -11.93
N ALA A 140 6.05 4.24 -13.01
CA ALA A 140 7.10 5.21 -13.29
C ALA A 140 6.90 6.58 -12.59
N LEU A 141 5.77 6.78 -11.90
CA LEU A 141 5.55 7.97 -11.07
C LEU A 141 6.39 7.91 -9.79
N SER A 142 6.71 9.10 -9.26
CA SER A 142 7.24 9.19 -7.88
C SER A 142 6.22 8.64 -6.89
N GLU A 143 6.70 8.09 -5.76
CA GLU A 143 5.85 7.45 -4.74
C GLU A 143 4.67 8.34 -4.32
N ARG A 144 4.94 9.62 -4.03
CA ARG A 144 3.90 10.58 -3.61
C ARG A 144 2.85 10.86 -4.69
N GLN A 145 3.26 10.88 -5.97
CA GLN A 145 2.31 11.04 -7.08
C GLN A 145 1.47 9.79 -7.27
N ARG A 146 2.11 8.62 -7.19
CA ARG A 146 1.45 7.33 -7.31
C ARG A 146 0.40 7.14 -6.22
N ASP A 147 0.75 7.42 -4.97
CA ASP A 147 -0.17 7.35 -3.83
C ASP A 147 -1.40 8.24 -4.04
N ALA A 148 -1.18 9.51 -4.40
CA ALA A 148 -2.27 10.45 -4.66
C ALA A 148 -3.18 9.96 -5.80
N ILE A 149 -2.58 9.48 -6.90
CA ILE A 149 -3.33 8.95 -8.06
C ILE A 149 -4.15 7.71 -7.68
N LEU A 150 -3.57 6.74 -6.97
CA LEU A 150 -4.25 5.50 -6.60
C LEU A 150 -5.34 5.73 -5.56
N LEU A 151 -5.10 6.56 -4.54
CA LEU A 151 -6.12 6.92 -3.57
C LEU A 151 -7.30 7.63 -4.25
N HIS A 152 -7.03 8.62 -5.10
CA HIS A 152 -8.08 9.43 -5.70
C HIS A 152 -8.84 8.71 -6.81
N TYR A 153 -8.12 8.15 -7.80
CA TYR A 153 -8.74 7.55 -8.99
C TYR A 153 -8.95 6.05 -8.85
N GLY A 154 -8.11 5.35 -8.08
CA GLY A 154 -8.23 3.90 -7.88
C GLY A 154 -9.20 3.53 -6.77
N LEU A 155 -9.23 4.30 -5.68
CA LEU A 155 -10.07 4.02 -4.50
C LEU A 155 -11.22 5.02 -4.32
N GLY A 156 -11.29 6.09 -5.13
CA GLY A 156 -12.40 7.05 -5.11
C GLY A 156 -12.32 8.11 -3.99
N PHE A 157 -11.19 8.24 -3.31
CA PHE A 157 -11.03 9.21 -2.22
C PHE A 157 -11.04 10.64 -2.77
N THR A 158 -11.63 11.58 -2.04
CA THR A 158 -11.45 13.01 -2.31
C THR A 158 -10.02 13.46 -2.04
N ALA A 159 -9.64 14.63 -2.56
CA ALA A 159 -8.31 15.18 -2.28
C ALA A 159 -8.07 15.44 -0.78
N ALA A 160 -9.13 15.77 -0.03
CA ALA A 160 -9.08 15.97 1.41
C ALA A 160 -8.87 14.64 2.15
N GLU A 161 -9.67 13.61 1.87
CA GLU A 161 -9.53 12.28 2.49
C GLU A 161 -8.15 11.66 2.17
N ALA A 162 -7.68 11.79 0.93
CA ALA A 162 -6.34 11.34 0.57
C ALA A 162 -5.24 12.12 1.32
N ALA A 163 -5.46 13.41 1.62
CA ALA A 163 -4.51 14.22 2.38
C ALA A 163 -4.43 13.79 3.85
N GLU A 164 -5.57 13.50 4.47
CA GLU A 164 -5.65 12.94 5.83
C GLU A 164 -4.89 11.62 5.92
N VAL A 165 -5.21 10.68 5.01
CA VAL A 165 -4.54 9.37 4.93
C VAL A 165 -3.05 9.50 4.66
N MET A 166 -2.63 10.40 3.77
CA MET A 166 -1.22 10.57 3.45
C MET A 166 -0.45 11.42 4.50
N GLY A 167 -1.14 11.99 5.49
CA GLY A 167 -0.56 12.93 6.45
C GLY A 167 0.00 14.21 5.82
N ASN A 168 -0.67 14.73 4.79
CA ASN A 168 -0.25 15.94 4.07
C ASN A 168 -1.38 16.99 4.05
N GLN A 169 -1.06 18.20 3.59
CA GLN A 169 -2.06 19.23 3.32
C GLN A 169 -2.83 18.93 2.02
N GLU A 170 -4.13 19.26 1.97
CA GLU A 170 -4.96 19.03 0.78
C GLU A 170 -4.37 19.70 -0.47
N ALA A 171 -3.82 20.92 -0.32
CA ALA A 171 -3.15 21.63 -1.41
C ALA A 171 -1.94 20.84 -1.97
N THR A 172 -1.21 20.13 -1.12
CA THR A 172 -0.11 19.26 -1.52
C THR A 172 -0.63 18.09 -2.35
N VAL A 173 -1.70 17.41 -1.91
CA VAL A 173 -2.30 16.30 -2.66
C VAL A 173 -2.84 16.77 -4.01
N ARG A 174 -3.54 17.90 -4.08
CA ARG A 174 -3.99 18.51 -5.36
C ARG A 174 -2.82 18.78 -6.31
N SER A 175 -1.69 19.26 -5.78
CA SER A 175 -0.47 19.45 -6.58
C SER A 175 0.12 18.13 -7.07
N GLN A 176 0.16 17.08 -6.23
CA GLN A 176 0.60 15.74 -6.62
C GLN A 176 -0.30 15.13 -7.70
N LEU A 177 -1.63 15.26 -7.57
CA LEU A 177 -2.60 14.83 -8.58
C LEU A 177 -2.36 15.54 -9.92
N ARG A 178 -2.22 16.87 -9.89
CA ARG A 178 -1.98 17.66 -11.11
C ARG A 178 -0.68 17.27 -11.81
N THR A 179 0.42 17.15 -11.06
CA THR A 179 1.73 16.81 -11.63
C THR A 179 1.81 15.35 -12.06
N GLY A 180 1.25 14.43 -11.27
CA GLY A 180 1.12 13.01 -11.58
C GLY A 180 0.31 12.78 -12.85
N ARG A 181 -0.86 13.42 -13.00
CA ARG A 181 -1.67 13.32 -14.23
C ARG A 181 -0.93 13.80 -15.46
N ARG A 182 -0.23 14.95 -15.38
CA ARG A 182 0.60 15.46 -16.47
C ARG A 182 1.68 14.45 -16.87
N ARG A 183 2.34 13.85 -15.87
CA ARG A 183 3.39 12.85 -16.11
C ARG A 183 2.83 11.58 -16.74
N LEU A 184 1.66 11.10 -16.29
CA LEU A 184 0.95 9.97 -16.90
C LEU A 184 0.62 10.25 -18.37
N THR A 185 0.05 11.42 -18.68
CA THR A 185 -0.24 11.80 -20.07
C THR A 185 1.02 11.77 -20.93
N THR A 186 2.16 12.29 -20.44
CA THR A 186 3.44 12.21 -21.16
C THR A 186 3.90 10.76 -21.36
N LEU A 187 3.87 9.94 -20.31
CA LEU A 187 4.33 8.55 -20.34
C LEU A 187 3.48 7.66 -21.26
N LEU A 188 2.17 7.90 -21.30
CA LEU A 188 1.24 7.18 -22.17
C LEU A 188 1.42 7.59 -23.63
N LYS A 189 1.56 8.89 -23.93
CA LYS A 189 1.86 9.40 -25.28
C LYS A 189 3.18 8.87 -25.85
N LEU A 190 4.19 8.69 -25.00
CA LEU A 190 5.48 8.15 -25.42
C LEU A 190 5.44 6.64 -25.70
N ARG A 191 4.41 5.92 -25.21
CA ARG A 191 4.29 4.47 -25.34
C ARG A 191 3.17 4.01 -26.28
N CYS A 192 2.25 4.90 -26.61
CA CYS A 192 1.36 4.77 -27.75
C CYS A 192 1.76 5.82 -28.81
N PRO A 193 2.83 5.57 -29.60
CA PRO A 193 3.09 6.40 -30.77
C PRO A 193 1.89 6.21 -31.71
N GLU A 194 1.20 7.32 -31.96
CA GLU A 194 0.06 7.39 -32.88
C GLU A 194 0.41 6.59 -34.14
N HIS A 195 -0.37 5.54 -34.44
CA HIS A 195 -0.22 4.81 -35.69
C HIS A 195 -0.52 5.84 -36.78
N PRO A 196 0.45 6.20 -37.66
CA PRO A 196 0.20 7.21 -38.66
C PRO A 196 -0.92 6.67 -39.55
N ASP A 197 -2.09 7.32 -39.47
CA ASP A 197 -3.23 7.03 -40.33
C ASP A 197 -2.70 6.96 -41.77
N GLY A 198 -2.79 5.74 -42.32
CA GLY A 198 -2.48 5.44 -43.71
C GLY A 198 -3.49 6.13 -44.61
N LYS A 199 -3.32 7.44 -44.81
CA LYS A 199 -3.85 8.15 -45.97
C LYS A 199 -2.79 9.10 -46.49
N ASN A 200 -2.07 8.62 -47.49
CA ASN A 200 -1.48 9.47 -48.51
C ASN A 200 -1.85 8.86 -49.88
N PRO A 201 -1.72 9.63 -50.97
CA PRO A 201 -2.78 10.40 -51.58
C PRO A 201 -3.13 9.84 -52.97
N SER A 202 -4.21 10.32 -53.59
CA SER A 202 -4.40 10.27 -55.04
C SER A 202 -5.09 11.54 -55.49
#